data_AF-A0A3D0Z133-F1
#
_entry.id   AF-A0A3D0Z133-F1
#
_cell.length_a   1.000
_cell.length_b   1.000
_cell.length_c   1.000
_cell.angle_alpha   90.00
_cell.angle_beta   90.00
_cell.angle_gamma   90.00
#
_symmetry.space_group_name_H-M   'P 1'
#
loop_
_entity.id
_entity.type
_entity.pdbx_description
1 polymer ?
#
loop_
_entity_poly.entity_id
_entity_poly.type
_entity_poly.pdbx_seq_one_letter_code
_entity_poly.pdbx_strand_id
1 'polypeptide(L)' 'MKSAIAVKCDQRGWPVAIRWRSRLAPVRVLDAWEDVGAWWAGEGEKVFFRVELRSGPLMELYRDTATGGWQVYRVYD' A
#
# COMPACT_ATOMS: atom_id res chain seq x y z
N MET A 1 5.65 2.66 13.21
CA MET A 1 4.18 2.66 13.33
C MET A 1 3.59 2.48 11.94
N LYS A 2 2.72 1.48 11.75
CA LYS A 2 1.96 1.35 10.51
C LYS A 2 0.80 2.35 10.56
N SER A 3 0.61 3.14 9.51
CA SER A 3 -0.36 4.24 9.49
C SER A 3 -1.36 4.03 8.36
N ALA A 4 -2.65 4.21 8.66
CA ALA A 4 -3.71 4.11 7.66
C ALA A 4 -3.53 5.17 6.56
N ILE A 5 -3.75 4.77 5.31
CA ILE A 5 -3.65 5.67 4.15
C ILE A 5 -4.79 5.44 3.18
N ALA A 6 -5.32 6.53 2.62
CA ALA A 6 -6.32 6.42 1.57
C ALA A 6 -5.62 6.20 0.22
N VAL A 7 -6.04 5.17 -0.50
CA VAL A 7 -5.47 4.78 -1.81
C VAL A 7 -6.59 4.78 -2.84
N LYS A 8 -6.35 5.41 -3.99
CA LYS A 8 -7.16 5.22 -5.19
C LYS A 8 -6.54 4.10 -6.01
N CYS A 9 -7.38 3.20 -6.50
CA CYS A 9 -6.96 2.07 -7.29
C CYS A 9 -7.49 2.16 -8.73
N ASP A 10 -6.81 1.49 -9.65
CA ASP A 10 -7.35 1.20 -10.98
C ASP A 10 -8.36 0.02 -10.95
N GLN A 11 -8.80 -0.41 -12.13
CA GLN A 11 -9.74 -1.54 -12.29
C GLN A 11 -9.18 -2.89 -11.83
N ARG A 12 -7.85 -3.04 -11.72
CA ARG A 12 -7.18 -4.23 -11.21
C ARG A 12 -6.99 -4.18 -9.70
N GLY A 13 -7.39 -3.09 -9.05
CA GLY A 13 -7.16 -2.86 -7.63
C GLY A 13 -5.73 -2.38 -7.31
N TRP A 14 -4.97 -1.93 -8.32
CA TRP A 14 -3.59 -1.46 -8.14
C TRP A 14 -3.55 0.02 -7.80
N PRO A 15 -2.65 0.47 -6.90
CA PRO A 15 -2.52 1.87 -6.53
C PRO A 15 -2.20 2.78 -7.72
N VAL A 16 -3.00 3.84 -7.90
CA VAL A 16 -2.73 4.92 -8.87
C VAL A 16 -2.50 6.27 -8.20
N ALA A 17 -3.01 6.46 -6.98
CA ALA A 17 -2.74 7.64 -6.16
C ALA A 17 -2.96 7.36 -4.67
N ILE A 18 -2.29 8.14 -3.82
CA ILE A 18 -2.44 8.07 -2.35
C ILE A 18 -2.68 9.45 -1.74
N ARG A 19 -3.35 9.49 -0.58
CA ARG A 19 -3.46 10.72 0.22
C ARG A 19 -2.22 10.90 1.11
N TRP A 20 -1.23 11.64 0.62
CA TRP A 20 0.03 11.93 1.30
C TRP A 20 0.12 13.40 1.73
N ARG A 21 0.43 13.68 3.00
CA ARG A 21 0.52 15.04 3.57
C ARG A 21 -0.65 15.95 3.14
N SER A 22 -1.87 15.43 3.28
CA SER A 22 -3.13 16.10 2.92
C SER A 22 -3.36 16.38 1.42
N ARG A 23 -2.52 15.84 0.52
CA ARG A 23 -2.68 15.94 -0.93
C ARG A 23 -2.90 14.57 -1.55
N LEU A 24 -3.69 14.53 -2.63
CA LEU A 24 -3.74 13.34 -3.47
C LEU A 24 -2.53 13.37 -4.40
N ALA A 25 -1.61 12.42 -4.22
CA ALA A 25 -0.40 12.30 -5.00
C ALA A 25 -0.48 11.07 -5.92
N PRO A 26 -0.29 11.22 -7.24
CA PRO A 26 -0.15 10.08 -8.15
C PRO A 26 1.06 9.24 -7.78
N VAL A 27 0.93 7.93 -7.95
CA VAL A 27 2.01 6.98 -7.70
C VAL A 27 2.24 6.08 -8.89
N ARG A 28 3.47 5.58 -9.04
CA ARG A 28 3.81 4.49 -9.93
C ARG A 28 4.07 3.25 -9.11
N VAL A 29 3.42 2.14 -9.46
CA VAL A 29 3.76 0.83 -8.88
C VAL A 29 5.07 0.34 -9.51
N LEU A 30 6.03 0.00 -8.67
CA LEU A 30 7.33 -0.56 -9.05
C LEU A 30 7.39 -2.07 -8.82
N ASP A 31 6.71 -2.56 -7.79
CA ASP A 31 6.64 -3.98 -7.46
C ASP A 31 5.36 -4.29 -6.67
N ALA A 32 4.91 -5.55 -6.72
CA ALA A 32 3.79 -6.05 -5.94
C ALA A 32 3.98 -7.53 -5.59
N TRP A 33 3.70 -7.90 -4.33
CA TRP A 33 3.81 -9.28 -3.87
C TRP A 33 2.74 -9.60 -2.83
N GLU A 34 2.36 -10.86 -2.77
CA GLU A 34 1.46 -11.38 -1.75
C GLU A 34 2.27 -11.91 -0.56
N ASP A 35 1.82 -11.57 0.63
CA ASP A 35 2.30 -12.12 1.88
C ASP A 35 1.13 -12.83 2.54
N VAL A 36 1.19 -14.17 2.50
CA VAL A 36 0.16 -15.05 3.06
C VAL A 36 0.17 -15.00 4.60
N GLY A 37 1.15 -14.33 5.20
CA GLY A 37 1.28 -14.16 6.63
C GLY A 37 1.44 -15.48 7.39
N ALA A 38 1.41 -15.37 8.72
CA ALA A 38 1.20 -16.51 9.59
C ALA A 38 -0.29 -16.86 9.62
N TRP A 39 -0.83 -17.45 8.54
CA TRP A 39 -2.23 -17.87 8.45
C TRP A 39 -2.70 -18.74 9.64
N TRP A 40 -1.80 -19.58 10.16
CA TRP A 40 -1.94 -20.37 11.40
C TRP A 40 -2.11 -19.55 12.70
N ALA A 41 -1.78 -18.26 12.71
CA ALA A 41 -1.95 -17.34 13.83
C ALA A 41 -3.12 -16.35 13.63
N GLY A 42 -3.96 -16.57 12.61
CA GLY A 42 -5.09 -15.69 12.28
C GLY A 42 -4.69 -14.39 11.60
N GLU A 43 -3.44 -14.26 11.13
CA GLU A 43 -3.07 -13.15 10.26
C GLU A 43 -3.67 -13.37 8.86
N GLY A 44 -4.49 -12.42 8.40
CA GLY A 44 -5.01 -12.42 7.04
C GLY A 44 -3.94 -12.15 5.99
N GLU A 45 -4.22 -12.59 4.76
CA GLU A 45 -3.40 -12.32 3.58
C GLU A 45 -3.25 -10.82 3.36
N LYS A 46 -2.06 -10.40 2.95
CA LYS A 46 -1.74 -9.01 2.64
C LYS A 46 -1.16 -8.94 1.25
N VAL A 47 -1.57 -7.94 0.49
CA VAL A 47 -0.95 -7.62 -0.80
C VAL A 47 -0.12 -6.37 -0.62
N PHE A 48 1.19 -6.49 -0.82
CA PHE A 48 2.13 -5.40 -0.72
C PHE A 48 2.37 -4.77 -2.08
N PHE A 49 2.61 -3.45 -2.07
CA PHE A 49 2.93 -2.65 -3.23
C PHE A 49 4.08 -1.72 -2.89
N ARG A 50 5.16 -1.80 -3.68
CA ARG A 50 6.20 -0.78 -3.67
C ARG A 50 5.83 0.29 -4.69
N VAL A 51 5.70 1.53 -4.23
CA VAL A 51 5.23 2.65 -5.04
C VAL A 51 6.16 3.85 -4.93
N GLU A 52 6.32 4.56 -6.03
CA GLU A 52 7.07 5.81 -6.10
C GLU A 52 6.12 6.97 -6.35
N LEU A 53 6.22 8.01 -5.51
CA LEU A 53 5.52 9.27 -5.75
C LEU A 53 6.34 10.08 -6.77
N ARG A 54 5.69 10.62 -7.81
CA ARG A 54 6.35 11.40 -8.89
C ARG A 54 7.28 12.53 -8.40
N SER A 55 7.07 13.03 -7.19
CA SER A 55 7.87 14.11 -6.59
C SER A 55 8.03 13.89 -5.07
N GLY A 56 8.22 12.63 -4.66
CA GLY A 56 8.19 12.27 -3.25
C GLY A 56 8.93 10.97 -2.95
N PRO A 57 8.75 10.42 -1.74
CA PRO A 57 9.49 9.24 -1.31
C PRO A 57 9.03 7.98 -2.05
N LEU A 58 9.92 6.98 -2.05
CA LEU A 58 9.55 5.60 -2.28
C LEU A 58 8.82 5.07 -1.03
N MET A 59 7.74 4.31 -1.22
CA MET A 59 6.94 3.78 -0.13
C MET A 59 6.56 2.33 -0.39
N GLU A 60 6.41 1.57 0.69
CA GLU A 60 5.73 0.29 0.68
C GLU A 60 4.38 0.44 1.38
N LEU A 61 3.33 0.01 0.68
CA LEU A 61 1.97 -0.05 1.16
C LEU A 61 1.57 -1.52 1.25
N TYR A 62 0.63 -1.85 2.12
CA TYR A 62 -0.11 -3.10 1.98
C TYR A 62 -1.61 -2.88 2.08
N ARG A 63 -2.33 -3.73 1.36
CA ARG A 63 -3.76 -3.93 1.50
C ARG A 63 -3.99 -5.20 2.29
N ASP A 64 -4.67 -5.08 3.42
CA ASP A 64 -5.19 -6.22 4.16
C ASP A 64 -6.41 -6.77 3.40
N THR A 65 -6.37 -8.04 2.98
CA THR A 65 -7.45 -8.60 2.14
C THR A 65 -8.73 -8.88 2.92
N ALA A 66 -8.61 -9.14 4.23
CA ALA A 66 -9.75 -9.43 5.11
C ALA A 66 -10.60 -8.17 5.38
N THR A 67 -9.94 -7.03 5.57
CA THR A 67 -10.60 -5.75 5.87
C THR A 67 -10.71 -4.81 4.67
N GLY A 68 -9.89 -5.04 3.63
CA GLY A 68 -9.70 -4.13 2.50
C GLY A 68 -8.92 -2.85 2.85
N GLY A 69 -8.44 -2.73 4.09
CA GLY A 69 -7.75 -1.53 4.59
C GLY A 69 -6.35 -1.38 4.03
N TRP A 70 -5.93 -0.13 3.81
CA TRP A 70 -4.61 0.22 3.32
C TRP A 70 -3.75 0.83 4.43
N GLN A 71 -2.51 0.38 4.53
CA GLN A 71 -1.55 0.92 5.48
C GLN A 71 -0.20 1.19 4.83
N VAL A 72 0.49 2.22 5.32
CA VAL A 72 1.91 2.43 5.04
C VAL A 72 2.72 1.45 5.88
N TYR A 73 3.48 0.60 5.19
CA TYR A 73 4.42 -0.32 5.80
C TYR A 73 5.78 0.36 6.04
N ARG A 74 6.31 1.01 5.00
CA ARG A 74 7.62 1.66 5.03
C ARG A 74 7.63 2.91 4.15
N VAL A 75 8.38 3.90 4.58
CA VAL A 75 8.75 5.09 3.79
C VAL A 75 10.27 5.11 3.72
N TYR A 76 10.80 5.29 2.53
CA TYR A 76 12.24 5.43 2.29
C TYR A 76 12.55 6.92 2.09
N ASP A 77 13.69 7.37 2.59
CA ASP A 77 14.21 8.74 2.56
C ASP A 77 15.11 9.02 1.35
#